data_AF-A0A0G1K2A7-F1
#
_entry.id   AF-A0A0G1K2A7-F1
#
_cell.length_a   1.000
_cell.length_b   1.000
_cell.length_c   1.000
_cell.angle_alpha   90.00
_cell.angle_beta   90.00
_cell.angle_gamma   90.00
#
_symmetry.space_group_name_H-M   'P 1'
#
loop_
_entity.id
_entity.type
_entity.pdbx_description
1 polymer ?
#
loop_
_entity_poly.entity_id
_entity_poly.type
_entity_poly.pdbx_seq_one_letter_code
_entity_poly.pdbx_strand_id
1 'polypeptide(L)'
;MSNVILVDEKDNILGEISRERARQAGLLHRISVIYLINEKKEILVNERAKDEHLDHSSAGHVDVGESYLEAAKRELYEELGVSNIDLIELGFATASDVYDNLKSNHMMKIFVCKAKPVNINREEVKSIFWSNPINILSDMDINPNKYACGFRSSIKIILKYLEK
;
A
#
# COMPACT_ATOMS: atom_id res chain seq x y z
N MET A 1 8.65 11.66 -14.84
CA MET A 1 7.60 10.62 -14.90
C MET A 1 8.28 9.29 -14.64
N SER A 2 7.91 8.55 -13.60
CA SER A 2 8.48 7.23 -13.32
C SER A 2 7.80 6.14 -14.15
N ASN A 3 8.59 5.14 -14.54
CA ASN A 3 8.10 3.91 -15.15
C ASN A 3 7.64 2.95 -14.05
N VAL A 4 6.67 2.11 -14.37
CA VAL A 4 6.15 1.04 -13.50
C VAL A 4 6.33 -0.31 -14.18
N ILE A 5 6.48 -1.37 -13.39
CA ILE A 5 6.55 -2.74 -13.90
C ILE A 5 5.15 -3.25 -14.26
N LEU A 6 4.94 -3.51 -15.54
CA LEU A 6 3.72 -4.10 -16.09
C LEU A 6 3.72 -5.61 -15.85
N VAL A 7 2.61 -6.15 -15.34
CA VAL A 7 2.46 -7.58 -15.07
C VAL A 7 1.13 -8.14 -15.56
N ASP A 8 1.09 -9.46 -15.72
CA ASP A 8 -0.17 -10.20 -15.83
C ASP A 8 -0.76 -10.55 -14.44
N GLU A 9 -1.93 -11.20 -14.43
CA GLU A 9 -2.63 -11.62 -13.21
C GLU A 9 -1.86 -12.67 -12.38
N LYS A 10 -0.84 -13.31 -12.96
CA LYS A 10 0.03 -14.28 -12.30
C LYS A 10 1.35 -13.64 -11.83
N ASP A 11 1.42 -12.30 -11.86
CA ASP A 11 2.61 -11.52 -11.51
C ASP A 11 3.82 -11.80 -12.43
N ASN A 12 3.60 -12.24 -13.68
CA ASN A 12 4.68 -12.33 -14.66
C ASN A 12 4.96 -10.95 -15.26
N ILE A 13 6.24 -10.57 -15.31
CA ILE A 13 6.66 -9.29 -15.89
C ILE A 13 6.44 -9.31 -17.41
N LEU A 14 5.68 -8.34 -17.91
CA LEU A 14 5.44 -8.13 -19.34
C LEU A 14 6.30 -6.99 -19.92
N GLY A 15 6.84 -6.14 -19.06
CA GLY A 15 7.72 -5.03 -19.44
C GLY A 15 7.61 -3.86 -18.48
N GLU A 16 8.01 -2.67 -18.96
CA GLU A 16 7.89 -1.41 -18.25
C GLU A 16 7.07 -0.41 -19.07
N ILE A 17 6.39 0.50 -18.39
CA ILE A 17 5.60 1.54 -19.02
C ILE A 17 5.53 2.77 -18.11
N SER A 18 5.35 3.96 -18.67
CA SER A 18 5.09 5.13 -17.84
C SER A 18 3.80 4.96 -17.04
N ARG A 19 3.80 5.39 -15.78
CA ARG A 19 2.63 5.30 -14.88
C ARG A 19 1.36 5.89 -15.52
N GLU A 20 1.50 7.02 -16.21
CA GLU A 20 0.37 7.68 -16.88
C GLU A 20 -0.24 6.78 -17.97
N ARG A 21 0.60 6.17 -18.83
CA ARG A 21 0.11 5.27 -19.88
C ARG A 21 -0.48 3.99 -19.31
N ALA A 22 0.09 3.44 -18.22
CA ALA A 22 -0.51 2.32 -17.51
C ALA A 22 -1.93 2.66 -17.04
N ARG A 23 -2.12 3.86 -16.49
CA ARG A 23 -3.43 4.32 -16.01
C ARG A 23 -4.42 4.59 -17.13
N GLN A 24 -3.98 5.19 -18.24
CA GLN A 24 -4.81 5.42 -19.43
C GLN A 24 -5.28 4.10 -20.06
N ALA A 25 -4.38 3.11 -20.17
CA ALA A 25 -4.69 1.81 -20.74
C ALA A 25 -5.36 0.84 -19.75
N GLY A 26 -5.35 1.14 -18.44
CA GLY A 26 -5.87 0.25 -17.40
C GLY A 26 -5.03 -1.01 -17.21
N LEU A 27 -3.72 -0.86 -17.25
CA LEU A 27 -2.78 -1.96 -17.15
C LEU A 27 -2.38 -2.25 -15.70
N LEU A 28 -2.29 -3.54 -15.38
CA LEU A 28 -1.91 -4.04 -14.07
C LEU A 28 -0.42 -3.81 -13.83
N HIS A 29 -0.07 -3.18 -12.72
CA HIS A 29 1.32 -2.91 -12.39
C HIS A 29 1.60 -3.07 -10.91
N ARG A 30 2.88 -3.28 -10.59
CA ARG A 30 3.33 -3.68 -9.25
C ARG A 30 3.39 -2.50 -8.27
N ILE A 31 2.86 -2.73 -7.07
CA ILE A 31 3.10 -1.88 -5.89
C ILE A 31 3.43 -2.76 -4.67
N SER A 32 4.13 -2.20 -3.71
CA SER A 32 4.30 -2.77 -2.37
C SER A 32 3.46 -2.01 -1.36
N VAL A 33 2.85 -2.72 -0.42
CA VAL A 33 2.07 -2.13 0.67
C VAL A 33 2.50 -2.70 2.01
N ILE A 34 2.57 -1.84 3.04
CA ILE A 34 3.13 -2.19 4.34
C ILE A 34 2.13 -1.86 5.45
N TYR A 35 1.91 -2.85 6.32
CA TYR A 35 1.26 -2.68 7.61
C TYR A 35 2.30 -2.57 8.72
N LEU A 36 2.31 -1.44 9.41
CA LEU A 36 2.94 -1.31 10.72
C LEU A 36 1.93 -1.74 11.78
N ILE A 37 2.37 -2.62 12.68
CA ILE A 37 1.59 -3.06 13.83
C ILE A 37 2.29 -2.68 15.14
N ASN A 38 1.51 -2.37 16.17
CA ASN A 38 2.04 -2.12 17.52
C ASN A 38 1.74 -3.29 18.48
N GLU A 39 2.18 -3.16 19.72
CA GLU A 39 1.98 -4.20 20.75
C GLU A 39 0.50 -4.42 21.15
N LYS A 40 -0.39 -3.50 20.80
CA LYS A 40 -1.83 -3.62 21.02
C LYS A 40 -2.57 -4.29 19.85
N LYS A 41 -1.83 -4.84 18.87
CA LYS A 41 -2.38 -5.37 17.61
C LYS A 41 -3.19 -4.31 16.82
N GLU A 42 -2.89 -3.03 17.01
CA GLU A 42 -3.41 -1.96 16.17
C GLU A 42 -2.53 -1.81 14.93
N ILE A 43 -3.12 -1.37 13.82
CA ILE A 43 -2.41 -1.00 12.60
C ILE A 43 -2.20 0.52 12.55
N LEU A 44 -1.08 0.97 11.98
CA LEU A 44 -0.90 2.38 11.67
C LEU A 44 -1.63 2.69 10.36
N VAL A 45 -2.57 3.62 10.40
CA VAL A 45 -3.29 4.14 9.23
C VAL A 45 -2.68 5.47 8.84
N ASN A 46 -2.46 5.65 7.54
CA ASN A 46 -1.97 6.88 6.93
C ASN A 46 -3.13 7.64 6.27
N GLU A 47 -3.23 8.94 6.50
CA GLU A 47 -4.06 9.83 5.70
C GLU A 47 -3.19 10.50 4.63
N ARG A 48 -3.46 10.21 3.35
CA ARG A 48 -2.61 10.65 2.24
C ARG A 48 -2.69 12.16 2.05
N ALA A 49 -1.54 12.81 1.87
CA ALA A 49 -1.45 14.26 1.66
C ALA A 49 -2.15 14.72 0.37
N LYS A 50 -2.12 13.89 -0.67
CA LYS A 50 -2.61 14.24 -2.01
C LYS A 50 -4.13 14.29 -2.12
N ASP A 51 -4.83 13.31 -1.54
CA ASP A 51 -6.26 13.08 -1.77
C ASP A 51 -7.03 12.73 -0.49
N GLU A 52 -6.38 12.82 0.67
CA GLU A 52 -6.97 12.62 2.00
C GLU A 52 -7.62 11.25 2.24
N HIS A 53 -7.42 10.28 1.35
CA HIS A 53 -7.85 8.91 1.60
C HIS A 53 -7.02 8.30 2.72
N LEU A 54 -7.69 7.47 3.52
CA LEU A 54 -7.03 6.58 4.46
C LEU A 54 -6.44 5.37 3.71
N ASP A 55 -5.18 5.05 4.00
CA ASP A 55 -4.42 4.01 3.32
C ASP A 55 -3.58 3.18 4.30
N HIS A 56 -2.83 2.22 3.76
CA HIS A 56 -1.80 1.46 4.47
C HIS A 56 -0.81 2.37 5.18
N SER A 57 -0.04 1.80 6.11
CA SER A 57 0.96 2.59 6.84
C SER A 57 1.98 3.23 5.88
N SER A 58 2.40 2.47 4.85
CA SER A 58 3.16 2.97 3.72
C SER A 58 2.85 2.16 2.47
N ALA A 59 2.90 2.78 1.28
CA ALA A 59 2.65 2.11 0.02
C ALA A 59 3.26 2.86 -1.17
N GLY A 60 3.80 2.14 -2.13
CA GLY A 60 4.35 2.76 -3.33
C GLY A 60 4.69 1.79 -4.45
N HIS A 61 5.14 2.32 -5.58
CA HIS A 61 5.35 1.53 -6.79
C HIS A 61 6.65 0.76 -6.69
N VAL A 62 6.69 -0.41 -7.32
CA VAL A 62 7.95 -1.13 -7.51
C VAL A 62 8.61 -0.58 -8.76
N ASP A 63 9.78 0.04 -8.59
CA ASP A 63 10.53 0.64 -9.68
C ASP A 63 11.21 -0.43 -10.55
N VAL A 64 11.61 -0.04 -11.77
CA VAL A 64 12.30 -0.94 -12.70
C VAL A 64 13.61 -1.42 -12.08
N GLY A 65 13.79 -2.74 -12.01
CA GLY A 65 14.96 -3.38 -11.41
C GLY A 65 14.84 -3.59 -9.90
N GLU A 66 13.75 -3.16 -9.28
CA GLU A 66 13.47 -3.31 -7.86
C GLU A 66 12.61 -4.57 -7.60
N SER A 67 12.90 -5.27 -6.49
CA SER A 67 12.00 -6.28 -5.93
C SER A 67 10.90 -5.64 -5.07
N TYR A 68 9.79 -6.35 -4.85
CA TYR A 68 8.76 -5.87 -3.93
C TYR A 68 9.28 -5.54 -2.52
N LEU A 69 10.29 -6.29 -2.05
CA LEU A 69 10.87 -6.10 -0.72
C LEU A 69 11.75 -4.84 -0.66
N GLU A 70 12.52 -4.57 -1.72
CA GLU A 70 13.30 -3.35 -1.84
C GLU A 70 12.40 -2.13 -1.91
N ALA A 71 11.35 -2.17 -2.73
CA ALA A 71 10.32 -1.14 -2.82
C ALA A 71 9.69 -0.89 -1.44
N ALA A 72 9.29 -1.97 -0.75
CA ALA A 72 8.66 -1.84 0.55
C ALA A 72 9.57 -1.19 1.59
N LYS A 73 10.87 -1.50 1.58
CA LYS A 73 11.86 -0.89 2.50
C LYS A 73 12.14 0.56 2.15
N ARG A 74 12.22 0.89 0.86
CA ARG A 74 12.43 2.25 0.36
C ARG A 74 11.25 3.16 0.74
N GLU A 75 10.03 2.78 0.36
CA GLU A 75 8.81 3.55 0.64
C GLU A 75 8.60 3.74 2.15
N LEU A 76 8.83 2.69 2.94
CA LEU A 76 8.72 2.75 4.40
C LEU A 76 9.73 3.72 5.02
N TYR A 77 10.93 3.83 4.46
CA TYR A 77 11.93 4.82 4.88
C TYR A 77 11.58 6.22 4.40
N GLU A 78 11.17 6.38 3.13
CA GLU A 78 10.84 7.67 2.53
C GLU A 78 9.62 8.33 3.18
N GLU A 79 8.57 7.57 3.48
CA GLU A 79 7.33 8.10 4.04
C GLU A 79 7.37 8.22 5.57
N LEU A 80 7.95 7.24 6.27
CA LEU A 80 7.87 7.11 7.73
C LEU A 80 9.22 7.11 8.45
N GLY A 81 10.34 7.15 7.73
CA GLY A 81 11.69 7.17 8.32
C GLY A 81 12.09 5.84 8.97
N VAL A 82 11.37 4.75 8.72
CA VAL A 82 11.64 3.45 9.31
C VAL A 82 12.60 2.67 8.42
N SER A 83 13.73 2.23 8.99
CA SER A 83 14.76 1.47 8.31
C SER A 83 15.29 0.35 9.21
N ASN A 84 16.15 -0.53 8.67
CA ASN A 84 16.80 -1.63 9.39
C ASN A 84 15.80 -2.56 10.11
N ILE A 85 14.65 -2.83 9.47
CA ILE A 85 13.61 -3.72 9.97
C ILE A 85 13.40 -4.89 9.00
N ASP A 86 13.10 -6.05 9.56
CA ASP A 86 12.65 -7.20 8.77
C ASP A 86 11.17 -7.08 8.47
N LEU A 87 10.82 -7.24 7.20
CA LEU A 87 9.45 -7.26 6.72
C LEU A 87 9.00 -8.71 6.55
N ILE A 88 7.84 -9.03 7.11
CA ILE A 88 7.20 -10.34 6.94
C ILE A 88 6.26 -10.24 5.73
N GLU A 89 6.44 -11.10 4.74
CA GLU A 89 5.54 -11.20 3.60
C GLU A 89 4.23 -11.91 4.01
N LEU A 90 3.09 -11.28 3.71
CA LEU A 90 1.75 -11.84 3.96
C LEU A 90 1.09 -12.41 2.70
N GLY A 91 1.62 -12.10 1.52
CA GLY A 91 1.13 -12.59 0.22
C GLY A 91 0.78 -11.45 -0.73
N PHE A 92 -0.19 -11.70 -1.59
CA PHE A 92 -0.62 -10.77 -2.64
C PHE A 92 -2.10 -10.40 -2.54
N ALA A 93 -2.44 -9.24 -3.08
CA ALA A 93 -3.80 -8.85 -3.41
C ALA A 93 -3.82 -7.99 -4.68
N THR A 94 -4.96 -7.95 -5.36
CA THR A 94 -5.19 -7.05 -6.48
C THR A 94 -6.21 -5.97 -6.12
N ALA A 95 -6.01 -4.77 -6.62
CA ALA A 95 -6.97 -3.69 -6.47
C ALA A 95 -7.14 -2.94 -7.79
N SER A 96 -8.40 -2.61 -8.11
CA SER A 96 -8.76 -1.88 -9.32
C SER A 96 -9.69 -0.73 -8.93
N ASP A 97 -9.40 0.45 -9.45
CA ASP A 97 -10.21 1.64 -9.20
C ASP A 97 -10.18 2.60 -10.40
N VAL A 98 -11.08 3.57 -10.40
CA VAL A 98 -11.13 4.65 -11.39
C VAL A 98 -11.09 5.99 -10.67
N TYR A 99 -10.03 6.76 -10.92
CA TYR A 99 -9.85 8.10 -10.39
C TYR A 99 -9.61 9.08 -11.53
N ASP A 100 -10.45 10.10 -11.63
CA ASP A 100 -10.40 11.13 -12.67
C ASP A 100 -10.38 10.54 -14.10
N ASN A 101 -11.33 9.63 -14.37
CA ASN A 101 -11.44 8.89 -15.63
C ASN A 101 -10.22 8.02 -16.01
N LEU A 102 -9.24 7.89 -15.12
CA LEU A 102 -8.08 7.04 -15.29
C LEU A 102 -8.21 5.78 -14.43
N LYS A 103 -7.86 4.64 -15.01
CA LYS A 103 -7.87 3.36 -14.30
C LYS A 103 -6.62 3.23 -13.42
N SER A 104 -6.76 2.55 -12.30
CA SER A 104 -5.68 2.25 -11.37
C SER A 104 -5.76 0.77 -11.01
N ASN A 105 -4.97 -0.05 -11.69
CA ASN A 105 -4.96 -1.50 -11.51
C ASN A 105 -3.61 -1.91 -10.90
N HIS A 106 -3.64 -2.44 -9.69
CA HIS A 106 -2.45 -2.77 -8.90
C HIS A 106 -2.38 -4.26 -8.57
N MET A 107 -1.21 -4.85 -8.80
CA MET A 107 -0.76 -6.08 -8.17
C MET A 107 0.05 -5.68 -6.93
N MET A 108 -0.44 -6.07 -5.76
CA MET A 108 0.10 -5.61 -4.48
C MET A 108 0.77 -6.77 -3.76
N LYS A 109 2.06 -6.64 -3.43
CA LYS A 109 2.69 -7.49 -2.42
C LYS A 109 2.51 -6.84 -1.05
N ILE A 110 2.02 -7.62 -0.08
CA ILE A 110 1.66 -7.13 1.25
C ILE A 110 2.74 -7.56 2.25
N PHE A 111 3.26 -6.59 2.99
CA PHE A 111 4.22 -6.78 4.06
C PHE A 111 3.67 -6.31 5.40
N VAL A 112 4.22 -6.85 6.48
CA VAL A 112 3.95 -6.40 7.85
C VAL A 112 5.23 -6.32 8.67
N CYS A 113 5.30 -5.34 9.58
CA CYS A 113 6.36 -5.26 10.58
C CYS A 113 5.89 -4.59 11.88
N LYS A 114 6.68 -4.77 12.94
CA LYS A 114 6.54 -4.01 14.19
C LYS A 114 7.57 -2.89 14.21
N ALA A 115 7.11 -1.65 14.08
CA ALA A 115 7.95 -0.47 14.21
C ALA A 115 7.10 0.76 14.55
N LYS A 116 7.77 1.88 14.81
CA LYS A 116 7.14 3.19 14.99
C LYS A 116 7.70 4.15 13.95
N PRO A 117 6.87 5.02 13.36
CA PRO A 117 7.35 6.07 12.46
C PRO A 117 8.34 6.96 13.20
N VAL A 118 9.41 7.34 12.52
CA VAL A 118 10.53 8.12 13.06
C VAL A 118 10.51 9.53 12.49
N ASN A 119 10.41 9.65 11.17
CA ASN A 119 10.36 10.92 10.46
C ASN A 119 9.31 10.85 9.36
N ILE A 120 8.24 11.63 9.50
CA ILE A 120 7.09 11.57 8.60
C ILE A 120 7.29 12.57 7.47
N ASN A 121 7.34 12.08 6.23
CA ASN A 121 7.34 12.94 5.06
C ASN A 121 5.95 13.53 4.83
N ARG A 122 5.78 14.82 5.12
CA ARG A 122 4.49 15.51 5.03
C ARG A 122 4.03 15.81 3.61
N GLU A 123 4.89 15.62 2.61
CA GLU A 123 4.49 15.74 1.20
C GLU A 123 3.66 14.53 0.74
N GLU A 124 3.88 13.36 1.34
CA GLU A 124 3.14 12.13 1.06
C GLU A 124 2.08 11.84 2.14
N VAL A 125 2.39 12.17 3.40
CA VAL A 125 1.59 11.79 4.59
C VAL A 125 1.03 13.00 5.32
N LYS A 126 -0.28 13.21 5.24
CA LYS A 126 -0.97 14.30 5.96
C LYS A 126 -0.98 14.03 7.45
N SER A 127 -1.46 12.86 7.86
CA SER A 127 -1.57 12.46 9.25
C SER A 127 -1.47 10.94 9.40
N ILE A 128 -1.22 10.48 10.62
CA ILE A 128 -1.17 9.06 10.96
C ILE A 128 -1.87 8.82 12.28
N PHE A 129 -2.48 7.64 12.43
CA PHE A 129 -3.05 7.21 13.69
C PHE A 129 -3.04 5.69 13.82
N TRP A 130 -2.97 5.20 15.05
CA TRP A 130 -3.14 3.77 15.35
C TRP A 130 -4.62 3.46 15.49
N SER A 131 -5.07 2.35 14.91
CA SER A 131 -6.45 1.90 15.04
C SER A 131 -6.55 0.38 15.07
N ASN A 132 -7.56 -0.13 15.77
CA ASN A 132 -7.91 -1.53 15.70
C ASN A 132 -8.41 -1.86 14.28
N PRO A 133 -7.81 -2.84 13.58
CA PRO A 133 -8.20 -3.17 12.21
C PRO A 133 -9.66 -3.64 12.08
N ILE A 134 -10.28 -4.15 13.14
CA ILE A 134 -11.71 -4.49 13.15
C ILE A 134 -12.57 -3.23 13.06
N ASN A 135 -12.21 -2.18 13.81
CA ASN A 135 -12.92 -0.90 13.75
C ASN A 135 -12.77 -0.26 12.37
N ILE A 136 -11.58 -0.38 11.77
CA ILE A 136 -11.34 0.08 10.39
C ILE A 136 -12.20 -0.69 9.40
N LEU A 137 -12.28 -2.03 9.51
CA LEU A 137 -13.13 -2.84 8.63
C LEU A 137 -14.61 -2.45 8.77
N SER A 138 -15.11 -2.27 10.00
CA SER A 138 -16.50 -1.83 10.22
C SER A 138 -16.78 -0.43 9.68
N ASP A 139 -15.85 0.51 9.82
CA ASP A 139 -15.99 1.85 9.22
C ASP A 139 -15.88 1.80 7.69
N MET A 140 -15.03 0.93 7.12
CA MET A 140 -14.94 0.69 5.67
C MET A 140 -16.26 0.17 5.09
N ASP A 141 -17.00 -0.67 5.82
CA ASP A 141 -18.31 -1.18 5.38
C ASP A 141 -19.37 -0.06 5.28
N ILE A 142 -19.24 1.00 6.10
CA ILE A 142 -20.17 2.14 6.14
C ILE A 142 -19.70 3.27 5.21
N ASN A 143 -18.40 3.56 5.20
CA ASN A 143 -17.75 4.70 4.56
C ASN A 143 -16.63 4.26 3.60
N PRO A 144 -16.90 3.39 2.59
CA PRO A 144 -15.84 2.79 1.78
C PRO A 144 -15.02 3.80 0.99
N ASN A 145 -15.63 4.91 0.58
CA ASN A 145 -14.96 5.95 -0.22
C ASN A 145 -13.93 6.77 0.56
N LYS A 146 -13.88 6.64 1.89
CA LYS A 146 -12.84 7.25 2.72
C LYS A 146 -11.49 6.54 2.56
N TYR A 147 -11.49 5.30 2.06
CA TYR A 147 -10.34 4.42 2.05
C TYR A 147 -9.86 4.14 0.64
N ALA A 148 -8.54 4.15 0.46
CA ALA A 148 -7.91 3.74 -0.79
C ALA A 148 -8.35 2.32 -1.17
N CYS A 149 -8.59 2.08 -2.46
CA CYS A 149 -9.01 0.79 -2.98
C CYS A 149 -8.07 -0.36 -2.61
N GLY A 150 -6.75 -0.11 -2.66
CA GLY A 150 -5.73 -1.06 -2.25
C GLY A 150 -5.93 -1.50 -0.81
N PHE A 151 -6.14 -0.54 0.09
CA PHE A 151 -6.31 -0.79 1.51
C PHE A 151 -7.59 -1.59 1.81
N ARG A 152 -8.70 -1.26 1.12
CA ARG A 152 -9.94 -2.03 1.21
C ARG A 152 -9.76 -3.49 0.76
N SER A 153 -8.98 -3.71 -0.29
CA SER A 153 -8.74 -5.06 -0.83
C SER A 153 -7.83 -5.93 0.06
N SER A 154 -6.98 -5.34 0.90
CA SER A 154 -5.96 -6.05 1.69
C SER A 154 -6.26 -6.16 3.19
N ILE A 155 -7.18 -5.37 3.75
CA ILE A 155 -7.45 -5.32 5.21
C ILE A 155 -7.77 -6.70 5.83
N LYS A 156 -8.46 -7.58 5.10
CA LYS A 156 -8.78 -8.94 5.58
C LYS A 156 -7.55 -9.83 5.73
N ILE A 157 -6.46 -9.54 5.02
CA ILE A 157 -5.21 -10.29 5.10
C ILE A 157 -4.49 -9.97 6.41
N ILE A 158 -4.40 -8.69 6.79
CA ILE A 158 -3.79 -8.31 8.07
C ILE A 158 -4.63 -8.77 9.27
N LEU A 159 -5.96 -8.78 9.16
CA LEU A 159 -6.84 -9.35 10.20
C LEU A 159 -6.53 -10.82 10.47
N LYS A 160 -6.46 -11.65 9.42
CA LYS A 160 -6.10 -13.08 9.53
C LYS A 160 -4.69 -13.30 10.11
N TYR A 161 -3.77 -12.38 9.87
CA TYR A 161 -2.42 -12.45 10.46
C TYR A 161 -2.46 -12.17 11.96
N LEU A 162 -3.26 -11.20 12.41
CA LEU A 162 -3.35 -10.78 13.81
C LEU A 162 -4.20 -11.71 14.70
N GLU A 163 -5.04 -12.57 14.10
CA GLU A 163 -5.80 -13.62 14.78
C GLU A 163 -4.94 -14.81 15.22
N LYS A 164 -3.73 -14.96 14.67
CA LYS A 164 -2.74 -15.96 15.07
C LYS A 164 -2.07 -15.57 16.39
#